data_AF-A0A2I2GQ03-F1
#
_entry.id   AF-A0A2I2GQ03-F1
#
_cell.length_a   1.000
_cell.length_b   1.000
_cell.length_c   1.000
_cell.angle_alpha   90.00
_cell.angle_beta   90.00
_cell.angle_gamma   90.00
#
_symmetry.space_group_name_H-M   'P 1'
#
loop_
_entity.id
_entity.type
_entity.pdbx_description
1 polymer ?
#
loop_
_entity_poly.entity_id
_entity_poly.type
_entity_poly.pdbx_seq_one_letter_code
_entity_poly.pdbx_strand_id
1 'polypeptide(L)'
;MCGIDGQSGFTFKIWKYYYMAFPDQVETMQIFAKGEPFRDGSSVNVPIVLPPTPYEDGHILIVESATPLTLHQISQREGTIVGRIDCDFSRVPKGWSTIKVNVQCRATIRFEDQDLPCERMLHIAVYEEESSDRRLVGHTRVLMQHPREEEFAMEKKEIPEHMSEKLNFRKVYDVARSKNSSRSSRATLE
;
A
#
# COMPACT_ATOMS: atom_id res chain seq x y z
N MET A 1 -21.24 -1.57 -8.78
CA MET A 1 -20.39 -2.75 -8.95
C MET A 1 -20.00 -3.27 -7.58
N CYS A 2 -20.68 -4.32 -7.12
CA CYS A 2 -20.42 -5.02 -5.86
C CYS A 2 -19.35 -6.10 -6.11
N GLY A 3 -18.08 -5.73 -5.97
CA GLY A 3 -17.03 -6.73 -5.77
C GLY A 3 -17.18 -7.28 -4.36
N ILE A 4 -17.20 -8.60 -4.24
CA ILE A 4 -17.20 -9.32 -2.97
C ILE A 4 -16.12 -8.69 -2.08
N ASP A 5 -16.52 -8.12 -0.93
CA ASP A 5 -15.61 -7.76 0.18
C ASP A 5 -15.05 -9.07 0.76
N GLY A 6 -14.19 -9.73 -0.01
CA GLY A 6 -13.44 -10.88 0.45
C GLY A 6 -12.33 -10.38 1.34
N GLN A 7 -12.65 -10.05 2.60
CA GLN A 7 -11.62 -9.97 3.64
C GLN A 7 -11.05 -11.38 3.78
N SER A 8 -9.87 -11.58 3.22
CA SER A 8 -9.18 -12.86 3.28
C SER A 8 -8.60 -13.14 4.69
N GLY A 9 -8.57 -12.11 5.55
CA GLY A 9 -8.02 -12.17 6.90
C GLY A 9 -6.50 -12.34 6.93
N PHE A 10 -5.84 -12.25 5.78
CA PHE A 10 -4.39 -12.38 5.69
C PHE A 10 -3.70 -11.14 6.26
N THR A 11 -2.57 -11.40 6.94
CA THR A 11 -1.62 -10.35 7.31
C THR A 11 -0.46 -10.41 6.33
N PHE A 12 -0.09 -9.28 5.75
CA PHE A 12 1.06 -9.18 4.85
C PHE A 12 1.98 -8.03 5.24
N LYS A 13 3.26 -8.13 4.91
CA LYS A 13 4.22 -7.05 5.14
C LYS A 13 4.20 -6.05 4.00
N ILE A 14 4.13 -4.76 4.32
CA ILE A 14 4.30 -3.70 3.33
C ILE A 14 5.73 -3.72 2.79
N TRP A 15 5.91 -3.62 1.47
CA TRP A 15 7.23 -3.80 0.84
C TRP A 15 8.06 -2.54 0.68
N LYS A 16 7.41 -1.38 0.63
CA LYS A 16 8.00 -0.06 0.43
C LYS A 16 7.47 0.89 1.50
N TYR A 17 8.14 2.01 1.69
CA TYR A 17 7.55 3.11 2.43
C TYR A 17 6.53 3.81 1.54
N TYR A 18 5.36 4.14 2.08
CA TYR A 18 4.33 4.90 1.38
C TYR A 18 4.04 6.19 2.13
N TYR A 19 4.03 7.31 1.42
CA TYR A 19 3.83 8.65 1.96
C TYR A 19 2.72 9.38 1.21
N MET A 20 2.06 10.32 1.90
CA MET A 20 1.27 11.36 1.29
C MET A 20 2.12 12.62 1.14
N ALA A 21 2.01 13.24 -0.03
CA ALA A 21 2.60 14.53 -0.33
C ALA A 21 1.51 15.50 -0.83
N PHE A 22 1.42 16.67 -0.21
CA PHE A 22 0.47 17.72 -0.60
C PHE A 22 1.09 19.11 -0.33
N PRO A 23 0.56 20.19 -0.94
CA PRO A 23 1.09 21.53 -0.75
C PRO A 23 1.05 21.98 0.73
N ASP A 24 2.02 22.80 1.13
CA ASP A 24 2.13 23.40 2.48
C ASP A 24 2.24 22.40 3.65
N GLN A 25 2.57 21.15 3.35
CA GLN A 25 2.79 20.11 4.34
C GLN A 25 3.97 20.46 5.28
N VAL A 26 3.73 20.42 6.58
CA VAL A 26 4.72 20.79 7.63
C VAL A 26 5.47 19.60 8.23
N GLU A 27 4.95 18.39 8.07
CA GLU A 27 5.51 17.15 8.63
C GLU A 27 5.40 15.99 7.64
N THR A 28 6.31 15.01 7.73
CA THR A 28 6.24 13.80 6.91
C THR A 28 4.97 13.00 7.22
N MET A 29 4.11 12.78 6.23
CA MET A 29 2.89 12.00 6.36
C MET A 29 3.10 10.60 5.82
N GLN A 30 3.59 9.68 6.66
CA GLN A 30 3.76 8.28 6.30
C GLN A 30 2.43 7.53 6.43
N ILE A 31 2.02 6.85 5.36
CA ILE A 31 0.85 5.95 5.36
C ILE A 31 1.25 4.60 5.96
N PHE A 32 2.33 4.01 5.44
CA PHE A 32 2.83 2.70 5.87
C PHE A 32 4.36 2.67 5.89
N ALA A 33 4.93 2.01 6.90
CA ALA A 33 6.35 1.70 6.93
C ALA A 33 6.66 0.40 6.16
N LYS A 34 7.84 0.35 5.52
CA LYS A 34 8.36 -0.91 4.99
C LYS A 34 8.50 -1.94 6.11
N GLY A 35 8.05 -3.16 5.85
CA GLY A 35 8.10 -4.30 6.76
C GLY A 35 6.95 -4.38 7.77
N GLU A 36 6.13 -3.32 7.87
CA GLU A 36 5.00 -3.28 8.79
C GLU A 36 3.95 -4.32 8.40
N PRO A 37 3.43 -5.12 9.35
CA PRO A 37 2.36 -6.05 9.09
C PRO A 37 1.04 -5.29 8.94
N PHE A 38 0.34 -5.53 7.83
CA PHE A 38 -0.99 -5.00 7.59
C PHE A 38 -1.99 -6.13 7.45
N ARG A 39 -3.11 -6.02 8.16
CA ARG A 39 -4.22 -6.97 8.05
C ARG A 39 -5.13 -6.52 6.91
N ASP A 40 -5.37 -7.42 5.96
CA ASP A 40 -6.32 -7.20 4.88
C ASP A 40 -7.68 -6.75 5.41
N GLY A 41 -8.23 -5.70 4.81
CA GLY A 41 -9.52 -5.12 5.19
C GLY A 41 -9.47 -4.08 6.30
N SER A 42 -8.36 -3.95 7.03
CA SER A 42 -8.17 -2.86 7.99
C SER A 42 -8.05 -1.51 7.27
N SER A 43 -8.42 -0.43 7.94
CA SER A 43 -8.26 0.94 7.44
C SER A 43 -7.48 1.79 8.44
N VAL A 44 -6.55 2.59 7.94
CA VAL A 44 -5.91 3.70 8.68
C VAL A 44 -6.61 4.99 8.27
N ASN A 45 -6.90 5.84 9.24
CA ASN A 45 -7.48 7.17 9.00
C ASN A 45 -6.42 8.20 9.36
N VAL A 46 -6.12 9.12 8.44
CA VAL A 46 -5.13 10.16 8.61
C VAL A 46 -5.81 11.52 8.42
N PRO A 47 -6.04 12.28 9.50
CA PRO A 47 -6.57 13.63 9.39
C PRO A 47 -5.48 14.55 8.82
N ILE A 48 -5.81 15.31 7.78
CA ILE A 48 -4.93 16.31 7.19
C ILE A 48 -5.69 17.61 6.93
N VAL A 49 -4.94 18.69 6.77
CA VAL A 49 -5.46 19.99 6.41
C VAL A 49 -4.91 20.34 5.03
N LEU A 50 -5.80 20.51 4.06
CA LEU A 50 -5.41 20.89 2.70
C LEU A 50 -5.55 22.40 2.50
N PRO A 51 -4.56 23.05 1.86
CA PRO A 51 -4.67 24.46 1.55
C PRO A 51 -5.73 24.71 0.46
N PRO A 52 -6.40 25.87 0.49
CA PRO A 52 -7.38 26.24 -0.50
C PRO A 52 -6.64 26.48 -1.81
N THR A 53 -7.04 25.78 -2.84
CA THR A 53 -6.60 26.10 -4.20
C THR A 53 -7.74 26.93 -4.81
N PRO A 54 -7.54 28.25 -5.02
CA PRO A 54 -8.62 29.13 -5.48
C PRO A 54 -9.11 28.80 -6.90
N TYR A 55 -8.38 27.95 -7.64
CA TYR A 55 -8.65 27.61 -9.04
C TYR A 55 -8.36 26.14 -9.41
N GLU A 56 -7.93 25.31 -8.46
CA GLU A 56 -7.64 23.89 -8.70
C GLU A 56 -8.31 23.04 -7.62
N ASP A 57 -8.63 21.80 -7.96
CA ASP A 57 -8.99 20.80 -6.96
C ASP A 57 -7.76 20.50 -6.09
N GLY A 58 -7.94 20.36 -4.78
CA GLY A 58 -6.83 20.02 -3.90
C GLY A 58 -6.30 18.64 -4.26
N HIS A 59 -4.99 18.47 -4.43
CA HIS A 59 -4.42 17.19 -4.83
C HIS A 59 -3.50 16.60 -3.77
N ILE A 60 -3.56 15.28 -3.62
CA ILE A 60 -2.67 14.50 -2.78
C ILE A 60 -1.91 13.54 -3.69
N LEU A 61 -0.60 13.52 -3.59
CA LEU A 61 0.27 12.56 -4.26
C LEU A 61 0.60 11.42 -3.30
N ILE A 62 0.66 10.21 -3.85
CA ILE A 62 1.09 9.02 -3.13
C ILE A 62 2.48 8.66 -3.63
N VAL A 63 3.44 8.71 -2.72
CA VAL A 63 4.86 8.51 -3.02
C VAL A 63 5.32 7.21 -2.38
N GLU A 64 5.97 6.35 -3.15
CA GLU A 64 6.64 5.17 -2.63
C GLU A 64 8.17 5.31 -2.65
N SER A 65 8.84 4.66 -1.71
CA SER A 65 10.31 4.62 -1.64
C SER A 65 10.83 3.32 -1.05
N ALA A 66 12.02 2.90 -1.49
CA ALA A 66 12.72 1.76 -0.92
C ALA A 66 13.35 2.07 0.45
N THR A 67 13.70 3.33 0.68
CA THR A 67 14.32 3.86 1.91
C THR A 67 13.42 4.93 2.55
N PRO A 68 13.52 5.16 3.88
CA PRO A 68 12.80 6.25 4.52
C PRO A 68 13.12 7.59 3.86
N LEU A 69 12.10 8.44 3.68
CA LEU A 69 12.25 9.79 3.14
C LEU A 69 11.92 10.84 4.21
N THR A 70 12.66 11.95 4.17
CA THR A 70 12.33 13.16 4.91
C THR A 70 11.32 14.02 4.16
N LEU A 71 10.66 14.96 4.85
CA LEU A 71 9.74 15.91 4.21
C LEU A 71 10.41 16.70 3.08
N HIS A 72 11.65 17.14 3.28
CA HIS A 72 12.40 17.87 2.26
C HIS A 72 12.55 17.02 0.98
N GLN A 73 12.95 15.76 1.11
CA GLN A 73 13.09 14.83 -0.02
C GLN A 73 11.75 14.60 -0.73
N ILE A 74 10.66 14.42 0.02
CA ILE A 74 9.31 14.27 -0.54
C ILE A 74 8.91 15.54 -1.33
N SER A 75 9.18 16.73 -0.80
CA SER A 75 8.92 18.00 -1.50
C SER A 75 9.75 18.20 -2.76
N GLN A 76 10.98 17.66 -2.79
CA GLN A 76 11.84 17.63 -3.99
C GLN A 76 11.47 16.50 -4.95
N ARG A 77 10.38 15.76 -4.67
CA ARG A 77 9.91 14.60 -5.44
C ARG A 77 10.94 13.48 -5.52
N GLU A 78 11.76 13.31 -4.48
CA GLU A 78 12.51 12.08 -4.30
C GLU A 78 11.54 10.95 -3.96
N GLY A 79 11.71 9.80 -4.61
CA GLY A 79 10.76 8.68 -4.58
C GLY A 79 9.98 8.52 -5.88
N THR A 80 9.08 7.54 -5.92
CA THR A 80 8.25 7.26 -7.09
C THR A 80 6.82 7.66 -6.80
N ILE A 81 6.25 8.56 -7.61
CA ILE A 81 4.83 8.89 -7.52
C ILE A 81 4.04 7.73 -8.13
N VAL A 82 3.25 7.05 -7.29
CA VAL A 82 2.47 5.86 -7.66
C VAL A 82 0.97 6.09 -7.65
N GLY A 83 0.54 7.25 -7.16
CA GLY A 83 -0.86 7.64 -7.16
C GLY A 83 -1.03 9.14 -7.06
N ARG A 84 -2.19 9.60 -7.55
CA ARG A 84 -2.68 10.96 -7.40
C ARG A 84 -4.16 10.89 -7.03
N ILE A 85 -4.56 11.76 -6.13
CA ILE A 85 -5.95 11.95 -5.71
C ILE A 85 -6.28 13.41 -5.96
N ASP A 86 -7.21 13.68 -6.87
CA ASP A 86 -7.80 15.00 -7.05
C ASP A 86 -9.06 15.07 -6.18
N CYS A 87 -9.16 16.12 -5.35
CA CYS A 87 -10.23 16.29 -4.38
C CYS A 87 -11.21 17.39 -4.84
N ASP A 88 -12.45 16.99 -5.15
CA ASP A 88 -13.53 17.89 -5.54
C ASP A 88 -14.11 18.62 -4.32
N PHE A 89 -13.67 19.87 -4.14
CA PHE A 89 -14.18 20.77 -3.11
C PHE A 89 -15.24 21.76 -3.61
N SER A 90 -15.82 21.55 -4.81
CA SER A 90 -16.78 22.48 -5.42
C SER A 90 -18.02 22.78 -4.55
N ARG A 91 -18.36 21.89 -3.63
CA ARG A 91 -19.50 22.05 -2.70
C ARG A 91 -19.10 22.48 -1.28
N VAL A 92 -17.80 22.66 -1.02
CA VAL A 92 -17.33 23.24 0.24
C VAL A 92 -17.62 24.75 0.19
N PRO A 93 -18.19 25.35 1.26
CA PRO A 93 -18.53 26.77 1.26
C PRO A 93 -17.31 27.64 0.89
N LYS A 94 -17.52 28.57 -0.05
CA LYS A 94 -16.47 29.50 -0.46
C LYS A 94 -16.12 30.43 0.71
N GLY A 95 -14.83 30.59 1.00
CA GLY A 95 -14.32 31.46 2.08
C GLY A 95 -13.46 30.76 3.13
N TRP A 96 -13.33 29.44 3.04
CA TRP A 96 -12.47 28.67 3.94
C TRP A 96 -11.00 28.83 3.54
N SER A 97 -10.15 29.17 4.51
CA SER A 97 -8.70 29.34 4.32
C SER A 97 -7.92 28.03 4.36
N THR A 98 -8.57 26.93 4.73
CA THR A 98 -8.08 25.55 4.76
C THR A 98 -9.28 24.61 4.81
N ILE A 99 -9.13 23.37 4.34
CA ILE A 99 -10.18 22.34 4.39
C ILE A 99 -9.67 21.16 5.19
N LYS A 100 -10.41 20.75 6.23
CA LYS A 100 -10.09 19.54 6.99
C LYS A 100 -10.63 18.32 6.28
N VAL A 101 -9.76 17.36 6.04
CA VAL A 101 -10.14 16.09 5.43
C VAL A 101 -9.56 14.94 6.23
N ASN A 102 -10.28 13.82 6.22
CA ASN A 102 -9.82 12.55 6.73
C ASN A 102 -9.50 11.62 5.55
N VAL A 103 -8.24 11.23 5.44
CA VAL A 103 -7.78 10.29 4.42
C VAL A 103 -7.84 8.88 4.98
N GLN A 104 -8.74 8.07 4.44
CA GLN A 104 -8.86 6.66 4.76
C GLN A 104 -8.02 5.82 3.79
N CYS A 105 -7.03 5.11 4.32
CA CYS A 105 -6.15 4.21 3.59
C CYS A 105 -6.47 2.76 3.97
N ARG A 106 -6.83 1.92 2.99
CA ARG A 106 -7.08 0.48 3.16
C ARG A 106 -6.20 -0.29 2.18
N ALA A 107 -5.38 -1.21 2.67
CA ALA A 107 -4.67 -2.14 1.80
C ALA A 107 -5.41 -3.48 1.72
N THR A 108 -5.50 -4.05 0.52
CA THR A 108 -6.17 -5.34 0.27
C THR A 108 -5.29 -6.25 -0.56
N ILE A 109 -5.60 -7.55 -0.52
CA ILE A 109 -5.01 -8.54 -1.41
C ILE A 109 -6.05 -8.93 -2.46
N ARG A 110 -5.66 -8.93 -3.72
CA ARG A 110 -6.45 -9.42 -4.84
C ARG A 110 -5.82 -10.68 -5.41
N PHE A 111 -6.64 -11.71 -5.58
CA PHE A 111 -6.29 -12.92 -6.31
C PHE A 111 -7.06 -12.88 -7.62
N GLU A 112 -6.39 -12.64 -8.74
CA GLU A 112 -6.96 -12.91 -10.07
C GLU A 112 -6.57 -14.35 -10.47
N ASP A 113 -7.55 -15.15 -10.88
CA ASP A 113 -7.42 -16.39 -11.66
C ASP A 113 -6.22 -17.33 -11.38
N GLN A 114 -5.94 -17.61 -10.10
CA GLN A 114 -4.87 -18.51 -9.62
C GLN A 114 -3.43 -17.98 -9.76
N ASP A 115 -3.24 -16.70 -10.08
CA ASP A 115 -1.90 -16.12 -10.19
C ASP A 115 -1.27 -15.90 -8.82
N LEU A 116 -0.15 -16.60 -8.61
CA LEU A 116 0.83 -16.29 -7.57
C LEU A 116 1.99 -15.53 -8.24
N PRO A 117 2.45 -14.40 -7.67
CA PRO A 117 2.05 -13.84 -6.39
C PRO A 117 0.76 -13.02 -6.46
N CYS A 118 0.00 -13.03 -5.36
CA CYS A 118 -1.21 -12.21 -5.21
C CYS A 118 -0.89 -10.71 -5.32
N GLU A 119 -1.76 -9.97 -6.02
CA GLU A 119 -1.64 -8.52 -6.13
C GLU A 119 -2.04 -7.85 -4.81
N ARG A 120 -1.39 -6.75 -4.48
CA ARG A 120 -1.72 -5.95 -3.30
C ARG A 120 -2.13 -4.56 -3.75
N MET A 121 -3.29 -4.12 -3.28
CA MET A 121 -3.88 -2.86 -3.70
C MET A 121 -4.00 -1.94 -2.49
N LEU A 122 -3.50 -0.71 -2.63
CA LEU A 122 -3.73 0.37 -1.69
C LEU A 122 -4.91 1.22 -2.19
N HIS A 123 -6.02 1.17 -1.46
CA HIS A 123 -7.21 1.98 -1.67
C HIS A 123 -7.14 3.20 -0.77
N ILE A 124 -7.34 4.37 -1.35
CA ILE A 124 -7.30 5.63 -0.60
C ILE A 124 -8.55 6.42 -0.94
N ALA A 125 -9.25 6.87 0.09
CA ALA A 125 -10.46 7.69 0.01
C ALA A 125 -10.29 8.91 0.90
N VAL A 126 -10.69 10.07 0.41
CA VAL A 126 -10.60 11.35 1.12
C VAL A 126 -12.01 11.81 1.44
N TYR A 127 -12.28 12.01 2.73
CA TYR A 127 -13.57 12.48 3.22
C TYR A 127 -13.44 13.87 3.81
N GLU A 128 -14.37 14.75 3.51
CA GLU A 128 -14.50 16.04 4.19
C GLU A 128 -14.97 15.83 5.64
N GLU A 129 -14.27 16.40 6.63
CA GLU A 129 -14.62 16.20 8.05
C GLU A 129 -15.75 17.11 8.55
N GLU A 130 -15.93 18.27 7.95
CA GLU A 130 -16.84 19.31 8.49
C GLU A 130 -18.28 19.18 8.01
N SER A 131 -18.53 18.30 7.04
CA SER A 131 -19.89 17.90 6.67
C SER A 131 -20.44 16.86 7.66
N SER A 132 -21.72 16.99 8.05
CA SER A 132 -22.40 16.02 8.92
C SER A 132 -22.37 14.60 8.37
N ASP A 133 -22.24 14.47 7.05
CA ASP A 133 -22.38 13.20 6.32
C ASP A 133 -21.04 12.63 5.84
N ARG A 134 -19.90 13.23 6.23
CA ARG A 134 -18.54 12.84 5.81
C ARG A 134 -18.46 12.53 4.31
N ARG A 135 -18.63 13.56 3.49
CA ARG A 135 -18.67 13.43 2.03
C ARG A 135 -17.34 12.93 1.45
N LEU A 136 -17.40 11.94 0.57
CA LEU A 136 -16.26 11.53 -0.26
C LEU A 136 -15.95 12.64 -1.29
N VAL A 137 -14.73 13.18 -1.25
CA VAL A 137 -14.26 14.26 -2.14
C VAL A 137 -13.18 13.80 -3.11
N GLY A 138 -12.51 12.68 -2.85
CA GLY A 138 -11.52 12.12 -3.76
C GLY A 138 -11.23 10.66 -3.43
N HIS A 139 -10.80 9.87 -4.43
CA HIS A 139 -10.33 8.51 -4.19
C HIS A 139 -9.33 8.06 -5.25
N THR A 140 -8.46 7.12 -4.90
CA THR A 140 -7.58 6.44 -5.86
C THR A 140 -7.30 5.00 -5.44
N ARG A 141 -6.71 4.23 -6.35
CA ARG A 141 -6.22 2.87 -6.08
C ARG A 141 -4.82 2.75 -6.66
N VAL A 142 -3.89 2.25 -5.85
CA VAL A 142 -2.49 2.09 -6.20
C VAL A 142 -2.13 0.61 -6.12
N LEU A 143 -1.52 0.07 -7.16
CA LEU A 143 -0.94 -1.27 -7.12
C LEU A 143 0.37 -1.21 -6.33
N MET A 144 0.46 -1.97 -5.24
CA MET A 144 1.65 -2.04 -4.41
C MET A 144 2.61 -3.06 -5.03
N GLN A 145 3.71 -2.58 -5.60
CA GLN A 145 4.64 -3.45 -6.32
C GLN A 145 5.53 -4.22 -5.34
N HIS A 146 5.72 -5.51 -5.63
CA HIS A 146 6.81 -6.27 -5.02
C HIS A 146 8.13 -5.70 -5.53
N PRO A 147 9.18 -5.57 -4.68
CA PRO A 147 10.51 -5.23 -5.16
C PRO A 147 10.91 -6.23 -6.25
N ARG A 148 11.28 -5.73 -7.44
CA ARG A 148 11.76 -6.59 -8.53
C ARG A 148 13.00 -7.36 -8.05
N GLU A 149 13.23 -8.54 -8.61
CA GLU A 149 14.33 -9.45 -8.24
C GLU A 149 15.72 -8.78 -8.22
N GLU A 150 15.89 -7.68 -8.95
CA GLU A 150 17.12 -6.86 -8.99
C GLU A 150 17.47 -6.21 -7.63
N GLU A 151 16.51 -5.89 -6.77
CA GLU A 151 16.79 -5.38 -5.41
C GLU A 151 17.31 -6.48 -4.46
N PHE A 152 16.90 -7.74 -4.66
CA PHE A 152 17.41 -8.87 -3.88
C PHE A 152 18.86 -9.21 -4.20
N ALA A 153 19.37 -8.81 -5.37
CA ALA A 153 20.77 -8.97 -5.74
C ALA A 153 21.69 -7.98 -4.99
N MET A 154 21.17 -6.81 -4.57
CA MET A 154 21.95 -5.82 -3.83
C MET A 154 22.08 -6.11 -2.34
N GLU A 155 21.11 -6.80 -1.71
CA GLU A 155 21.20 -7.23 -0.31
C GLU A 155 22.11 -8.44 -0.08
N LYS A 156 22.67 -9.05 -1.15
CA LYS A 156 23.63 -10.17 -1.07
C LYS A 156 25.09 -9.77 -1.04
N LYS A 157 25.43 -8.49 -0.81
CA LYS A 157 26.82 -8.12 -0.53
C LYS A 157 27.09 -8.26 0.96
N GLU A 158 28.07 -9.11 1.25
CA GLU A 158 28.63 -9.49 2.56
C GLU A 158 27.95 -10.66 3.29
N ILE A 159 27.94 -11.83 2.63
CA ILE A 159 28.18 -13.08 3.36
C ILE A 159 29.65 -13.44 3.11
N PRO A 160 30.52 -13.48 4.14
CA PRO A 160 31.89 -13.96 4.00
C PRO A 160 31.91 -15.37 3.39
N GLU A 161 32.73 -15.58 2.35
CA GLU A 161 32.77 -16.82 1.55
C GLU A 161 32.99 -18.11 2.37
N HIS A 162 33.44 -18.01 3.62
CA HIS A 162 33.63 -19.15 4.52
C HIS A 162 32.34 -19.74 5.11
N MET A 163 31.17 -19.15 4.88
CA MET A 163 29.87 -19.65 5.33
C MET A 163 28.98 -20.20 4.19
N SER A 164 29.55 -20.42 2.99
CA SER A 164 28.80 -20.82 1.80
C SER A 164 28.34 -22.30 1.76
N GLU A 165 28.65 -23.10 2.78
CA GLU A 165 28.10 -24.45 2.87
C GLU A 165 26.77 -24.48 3.63
N LYS A 166 25.71 -24.71 2.85
CA LYS A 166 24.34 -25.16 3.23
C LYS A 166 23.31 -24.05 3.49
N LEU A 167 22.81 -23.46 2.40
CA LEU A 167 21.37 -23.13 2.31
C LEU A 167 20.89 -23.29 0.86
N ASN A 168 20.62 -24.55 0.49
CA ASN A 168 19.92 -24.91 -0.74
C ASN A 168 18.42 -24.59 -0.59
N PHE A 169 18.05 -23.32 -0.78
CA PHE A 169 16.65 -22.84 -0.78
C PHE A 169 15.77 -23.55 -1.83
N ARG A 170 16.36 -24.22 -2.82
CA ARG A 170 15.62 -25.01 -3.83
C ARG A 170 14.90 -26.23 -3.25
N LYS A 171 15.31 -26.79 -2.10
CA LYS A 171 14.63 -27.96 -1.51
C LYS A 171 13.36 -27.63 -0.72
N VAL A 172 13.16 -26.39 -0.27
CA VAL A 172 11.97 -26.04 0.53
C VAL A 172 10.72 -25.95 -0.34
N TYR A 173 10.85 -25.52 -1.59
CA TYR A 173 9.73 -25.43 -2.54
C TYR A 173 9.28 -26.81 -3.07
N ASP A 174 10.18 -27.78 -3.21
CA ASP A 174 9.81 -29.13 -3.70
C ASP A 174 9.21 -30.04 -2.61
N VAL A 175 9.58 -29.84 -1.33
CA VAL A 175 9.00 -30.64 -0.23
C VAL A 175 7.55 -30.26 0.06
N ALA A 176 7.16 -29.00 -0.16
CA ALA A 176 5.77 -28.56 -0.04
C ALA A 176 4.89 -29.09 -1.19
N ARG A 177 5.47 -29.31 -2.38
CA ARG A 177 4.77 -29.85 -3.55
C ARG A 177 4.56 -31.37 -3.47
N SER A 178 5.49 -32.11 -2.89
CA SER A 178 5.37 -33.57 -2.70
C SER A 178 4.29 -33.95 -1.67
N LYS A 179 4.16 -33.21 -0.55
CA LYS A 179 3.24 -33.57 0.55
C LYS A 179 1.75 -33.40 0.23
N ASN A 180 1.39 -32.62 -0.78
CA ASN A 180 -0.01 -32.46 -1.22
C ASN A 180 -0.42 -33.41 -2.36
N SER A 181 0.53 -34.15 -2.97
CA SER A 181 0.21 -35.15 -4.01
C SER A 181 -0.03 -36.56 -3.48
N SER A 182 0.32 -36.84 -2.22
CA SER A 182 0.26 -38.19 -1.64
C SER A 182 -0.88 -38.40 -0.63
N ARG A 183 -1.92 -37.55 -0.62
CA ARG A 183 -3.08 -37.69 0.29
C ARG A 183 -4.44 -37.86 -0.39
N SER A 184 -4.45 -38.26 -1.66
CA SER A 184 -5.68 -38.64 -2.37
C SER A 184 -5.48 -39.92 -3.19
N SER A 185 -5.24 -41.05 -2.51
CA SER A 185 -5.36 -42.40 -3.08
C SER A 185 -5.28 -43.46 -1.96
N ARG A 186 -6.39 -43.71 -1.25
CA ARG A 186 -6.80 -45.02 -0.68
C ARG A 186 -7.85 -44.83 0.43
N ALA A 187 -9.09 -45.20 0.14
CA ALA A 187 -9.86 -46.18 0.91
C ALA A 187 -11.23 -46.37 0.25
N THR A 188 -11.38 -47.46 -0.49
CA THR A 188 -12.66 -48.11 -0.79
C THR A 188 -12.48 -49.57 -0.37
N LEU A 189 -13.57 -50.17 0.15
CA LEU A 189 -13.75 -51.55 0.66
C LEU A 189 -13.30 -51.70 2.12
N GLU A 190 -14.14 -52.12 3.07
CA GLU A 190 -15.30 -53.05 3.02
C GLU A 190 -16.59 -52.45 3.59
#